data_AF-A0A3D5K4Z5-F1
#
_entry.id   AF-A0A3D5K4Z5-F1
#
_cell.length_a   1.000
_cell.length_b   1.000
_cell.length_c   1.000
_cell.angle_alpha   90.00
_cell.angle_beta   90.00
_cell.angle_gamma   90.00
#
_symmetry.space_group_name_H-M   'P 1'
#
loop_
_entity.id
_entity.type
_entity.pdbx_description
1 polymer ?
#
loop_
_entity_poly.entity_id
_entity_poly.type
_entity_poly.pdbx_seq_one_letter_code
_entity_poly.pdbx_strand_id
1 'polypeptide(L)'
;QIVRPNAAEFGTDTFTELTGIHCEDHFELVRAWVGDSQVPTDASHAVADLTTDEVEARLHFRLAAHARRAGLSDVADSHFDQAAELTPLDFTVVRAAMPLRGENPFGQEFFDLYGAYREAGSPYHGIPRTSA
;
A
#
# COMPACT_ATOMS: atom_id res chain seq x y z
N GLN A 1 -12.77 2.09 -18.47
CA GLN A 1 -12.46 1.90 -17.04
C GLN A 1 -13.76 1.66 -16.30
N ILE A 2 -13.91 0.54 -15.59
CA ILE A 2 -15.18 0.15 -14.94
C ILE A 2 -15.24 0.68 -13.49
N VAL A 3 -14.09 0.93 -12.86
CA VAL A 3 -13.97 1.36 -11.45
C VAL A 3 -12.88 2.43 -11.32
N ARG A 4 -13.07 3.40 -10.41
CA ARG A 4 -12.04 4.37 -10.00
C ARG A 4 -10.84 3.64 -9.41
N PRO A 5 -9.59 4.00 -9.74
CA PRO A 5 -8.41 3.35 -9.17
C PRO A 5 -8.31 3.60 -7.67
N ASN A 6 -7.52 2.77 -6.97
CA ASN A 6 -7.21 2.96 -5.56
C ASN A 6 -6.44 4.26 -5.32
N ALA A 7 -6.69 4.87 -4.17
CA ALA A 7 -5.95 6.01 -3.63
C ALA A 7 -5.56 5.68 -2.17
N ALA A 8 -4.57 6.38 -1.62
CA ALA A 8 -4.20 6.26 -0.21
C ALA A 8 -5.22 6.96 0.71
N GLU A 9 -6.35 6.31 0.96
CA GLU A 9 -7.43 6.82 1.81
C GLU A 9 -7.43 6.12 3.17
N PHE A 10 -7.67 6.87 4.24
CA PHE A 10 -7.70 6.34 5.61
C PHE A 10 -9.11 6.39 6.17
N GLY A 11 -9.48 5.39 6.97
CA GLY A 11 -10.78 5.34 7.64
C GLY A 11 -10.85 6.11 8.97
N THR A 12 -9.73 6.69 9.41
CA THR A 12 -9.57 7.39 10.68
C THR A 12 -8.43 8.42 10.59
N ASP A 13 -8.49 9.48 11.41
CA ASP A 13 -7.44 10.51 11.48
C ASP A 13 -6.23 10.15 12.38
N THR A 14 -6.10 8.89 12.81
CA THR A 14 -5.02 8.45 13.73
C THR A 14 -3.62 8.77 13.22
N PHE A 15 -3.40 8.80 11.90
CA PHE A 15 -2.09 9.07 11.29
C PHE A 15 -2.08 10.33 10.42
N THR A 16 -3.02 11.25 10.63
CA THR A 16 -3.07 12.49 9.85
C THR A 16 -1.82 13.35 10.04
N GLU A 17 -1.24 13.42 11.23
CA GLU A 17 0.02 14.15 11.47
C GLU A 17 1.19 13.60 10.63
N LEU A 18 1.16 12.30 10.34
CA LEU A 18 2.18 11.62 9.54
C LEU A 18 1.90 11.78 8.04
N THR A 19 0.66 11.53 7.63
CA THR A 19 0.25 11.36 6.22
C THR A 19 -0.25 12.64 5.57
N GLY A 20 -0.69 13.61 6.36
CA GLY A 20 -1.38 14.83 5.90
C GLY A 20 -2.77 14.58 5.32
N ILE A 21 -3.34 13.40 5.51
CA ILE A 21 -4.61 13.00 4.90
C ILE A 21 -5.66 12.84 6.00
N HIS A 22 -6.80 13.52 5.82
CA HIS A 22 -7.96 13.42 6.70
C HIS A 22 -8.95 12.41 6.14
N CYS A 23 -9.56 11.58 7.00
CA CYS A 23 -10.55 10.59 6.55
C CYS A 23 -11.84 11.25 6.04
N GLU A 24 -12.19 12.43 6.56
CA GLU A 24 -13.43 13.12 6.22
C GLU A 24 -13.49 13.51 4.74
N ASP A 25 -12.37 13.93 4.14
CA ASP A 25 -12.29 14.28 2.71
C ASP A 25 -12.77 13.11 1.82
N HIS A 26 -12.33 11.89 2.13
CA HIS A 26 -12.78 10.68 1.43
C HIS A 26 -14.25 10.37 1.71
N PHE A 27 -14.69 10.52 2.95
CA PHE A 27 -16.09 10.25 3.32
C PHE A 27 -17.06 11.22 2.66
N GLU A 28 -16.70 12.49 2.50
CA GLU A 28 -17.49 13.46 1.74
C GLU A 28 -17.67 13.03 0.28
N LEU A 29 -16.60 12.57 -0.38
CA LEU A 29 -16.67 12.04 -1.74
C LEU A 29 -17.62 10.83 -1.84
N VAL A 30 -17.57 9.92 -0.86
CA VAL A 30 -18.48 8.76 -0.81
C VAL A 30 -19.93 9.20 -0.61
N ARG A 31 -20.19 10.16 0.32
CA ARG A 31 -21.54 10.66 0.57
C ARG A 31 -22.12 11.38 -0.65
N ALA A 32 -21.32 12.22 -1.32
CA ALA A 32 -21.73 12.92 -2.54
C ALA A 32 -22.04 11.94 -3.68
N TRP A 33 -21.25 10.87 -3.80
CA TRP A 33 -21.52 9.83 -4.79
C TRP A 33 -22.81 9.06 -4.50
N VAL A 34 -23.02 8.62 -3.26
CA VAL A 34 -24.21 7.84 -2.87
C VAL A 34 -25.48 8.70 -2.87
N GLY A 35 -25.40 9.93 -2.36
CA GLY A 35 -26.55 10.83 -2.23
C GLY A 35 -26.94 11.49 -3.55
N ASP A 36 -25.94 12.00 -4.29
CA ASP A 36 -26.17 12.91 -5.40
C ASP A 36 -25.61 12.40 -6.74
N SER A 37 -25.11 11.17 -6.80
CA SER A 37 -24.42 10.60 -7.98
C SER A 37 -23.23 11.45 -8.45
N GLN A 38 -22.65 12.26 -7.57
CA GLN A 38 -21.49 13.08 -7.88
C GLN A 38 -20.22 12.22 -7.91
N VAL A 39 -19.51 12.26 -9.02
CA VAL A 39 -18.29 11.47 -9.23
C VAL A 39 -17.07 12.34 -8.91
N PRO A 40 -16.07 11.83 -8.16
CA PRO A 40 -14.83 12.57 -7.88
C PRO A 40 -14.11 13.00 -9.16
N THR A 41 -13.43 14.14 -9.11
CA THR A 41 -12.70 14.70 -10.28
C THR A 41 -11.58 13.77 -10.77
N ASP A 42 -11.00 12.97 -9.88
CA ASP A 42 -9.96 12.00 -10.16
C ASP A 42 -10.51 10.61 -10.53
N ALA A 43 -11.83 10.45 -10.72
CA ALA A 43 -12.43 9.14 -11.02
C ALA A 43 -11.93 8.53 -12.35
N SER A 44 -11.55 9.38 -13.31
CA SER A 44 -10.96 8.99 -14.58
C SER A 44 -9.44 8.98 -14.57
N HIS A 45 -8.80 9.07 -13.40
CA HIS A 45 -7.34 8.99 -13.29
C HIS A 45 -6.86 7.66 -13.89
N ALA A 46 -5.89 7.74 -14.78
CA ALA A 46 -5.27 6.57 -15.40
C ALA A 46 -4.10 6.11 -14.53
N VAL A 47 -4.12 4.85 -14.12
CA VAL A 47 -3.00 4.19 -13.46
C VAL A 47 -2.39 3.24 -14.48
N ALA A 48 -1.06 3.27 -14.61
CA ALA A 48 -0.35 2.36 -15.49
C ALA A 48 -0.52 0.91 -15.03
N ASP A 49 -0.25 -0.05 -15.90
CA ASP A 49 -0.14 -1.44 -15.46
C ASP A 49 1.08 -1.61 -14.53
N LEU A 50 1.02 -2.63 -13.68
CA LEU A 50 2.15 -3.01 -12.84
C LEU A 50 3.38 -3.32 -13.68
N THR A 51 4.54 -2.92 -13.18
CA THR A 51 5.82 -3.35 -13.73
C THR A 51 6.03 -4.86 -13.49
N THR A 52 6.95 -5.46 -14.23
CA THR A 52 7.35 -6.86 -14.02
C THR A 52 7.77 -7.11 -12.58
N ASP A 53 8.58 -6.21 -12.01
CA ASP A 53 9.09 -6.31 -10.63
C ASP A 53 7.95 -6.26 -9.62
N GLU A 54 6.95 -5.38 -9.80
CA GLU A 54 5.76 -5.33 -8.94
C GLU A 54 4.94 -6.62 -9.01
N VAL A 55 4.79 -7.20 -10.20
CA VAL A 55 4.09 -8.49 -10.38
C VAL A 55 4.86 -9.62 -9.69
N GLU A 56 6.17 -9.68 -9.89
CA GLU A 56 7.04 -10.72 -9.34
C GLU A 56 7.14 -10.61 -7.81
N ALA A 57 7.26 -9.41 -7.27
CA ALA A 57 7.24 -9.17 -5.82
C ALA A 57 5.93 -9.65 -5.19
N ARG A 58 4.78 -9.33 -5.80
CA ARG A 58 3.48 -9.80 -5.32
C ARG A 58 3.32 -11.32 -5.44
N LEU A 59 3.96 -11.95 -6.42
CA LEU A 59 4.01 -13.41 -6.52
C LEU A 59 4.85 -14.01 -5.39
N HIS A 60 6.07 -13.51 -5.17
CA HIS A 60 6.93 -13.92 -4.07
C HIS A 60 6.23 -13.75 -2.71
N PHE A 61 5.60 -12.60 -2.46
CA PHE A 61 4.81 -12.38 -1.24
C PHE A 61 3.71 -13.44 -1.05
N ARG A 62 2.98 -13.81 -2.11
CA ARG A 62 1.93 -14.84 -2.04
C ARG A 62 2.51 -16.22 -1.75
N LEU A 63 3.64 -16.57 -2.35
CA LEU A 63 4.36 -17.82 -2.08
C LEU A 63 4.84 -17.86 -0.62
N ALA A 64 5.43 -16.76 -0.15
CA ALA A 64 5.88 -16.61 1.24
C ALA A 64 4.73 -16.79 2.24
N ALA A 65 3.61 -16.10 2.01
CA ALA A 65 2.43 -16.21 2.86
C ALA A 65 1.85 -17.65 2.86
N HIS A 66 1.90 -18.35 1.73
CA HIS A 66 1.50 -19.75 1.65
C HIS A 66 2.46 -20.67 2.41
N ALA A 67 3.77 -20.56 2.17
CA ALA A 67 4.81 -21.33 2.85
C ALA A 67 4.74 -21.14 4.38
N ARG A 68 4.50 -19.91 4.84
CA ARG A 68 4.33 -19.60 6.26
C ARG A 68 3.16 -20.34 6.88
N ARG A 69 2.00 -20.36 6.21
CA ARG A 69 0.82 -21.14 6.66
C ARG A 69 1.07 -22.64 6.67
N ALA A 70 1.94 -23.14 5.79
CA ALA A 70 2.36 -24.53 5.73
C ALA A 70 3.46 -24.90 6.74
N GLY A 71 3.95 -23.96 7.55
CA GLY A 71 5.03 -24.18 8.52
C GLY A 71 6.43 -24.23 7.90
N LEU A 72 6.60 -23.83 6.64
CA LEU A 72 7.87 -23.81 5.91
C LEU A 72 8.56 -22.45 6.09
N SER A 73 9.06 -22.16 7.29
CA SER A 73 9.57 -20.82 7.64
C SER A 73 10.72 -20.35 6.75
N ASP A 74 11.75 -21.18 6.53
CA ASP A 74 12.90 -20.79 5.70
C ASP A 74 12.52 -20.44 4.26
N VAL A 75 11.54 -21.17 3.69
CA VAL A 75 11.00 -20.91 2.36
C VAL A 75 10.19 -19.61 2.34
N ALA A 76 9.42 -19.36 3.41
CA ALA A 76 8.66 -18.13 3.55
C ALA A 76 9.58 -16.92 3.63
N ASP A 77 10.62 -16.99 4.47
CA ASP A 77 11.55 -15.89 4.69
C ASP A 77 12.32 -15.56 3.41
N SER A 78 12.82 -16.57 2.70
CA SER A 78 13.48 -16.37 1.41
C SER A 78 12.59 -15.65 0.39
N HIS A 79 11.31 -15.99 0.30
CA HIS A 79 10.41 -15.32 -0.63
C HIS A 79 9.98 -13.93 -0.17
N PHE A 80 9.85 -13.68 1.13
CA PHE A 80 9.63 -12.33 1.63
C PHE A 80 10.82 -11.41 1.31
N ASP A 81 12.04 -11.92 1.47
CA ASP A 81 13.26 -11.17 1.16
C ASP A 81 13.35 -10.83 -0.33
N GLN A 82 13.04 -11.78 -1.23
CA GLN A 82 12.96 -11.54 -2.68
C GLN A 82 11.91 -10.50 -3.05
N ALA A 83 10.73 -10.55 -2.41
CA ALA A 83 9.67 -9.58 -2.68
C ALA A 83 10.08 -8.16 -2.26
N ALA A 84 10.76 -8.03 -1.11
CA ALA A 84 11.27 -6.77 -0.61
C ALA A 84 12.42 -6.22 -1.47
N GLU A 85 13.29 -7.07 -2.03
CA GLU A 85 14.35 -6.64 -2.94
C GLU A 85 13.79 -6.04 -4.24
N LEU A 86 12.74 -6.64 -4.80
CA LEU A 86 12.09 -6.18 -6.02
C LEU A 86 11.29 -4.87 -5.82
N THR A 87 10.64 -4.72 -4.66
CA THR A 87 9.78 -3.57 -4.37
C THR A 87 10.00 -3.02 -2.96
N PRO A 88 11.17 -2.43 -2.67
CA PRO A 88 11.58 -2.08 -1.31
C PRO A 88 10.72 -1.01 -0.65
N LEU A 89 9.94 -0.27 -1.44
CA LEU A 89 9.07 0.81 -0.98
C LEU A 89 7.57 0.46 -1.03
N ASP A 90 7.21 -0.76 -1.44
CA ASP A 90 5.81 -1.19 -1.51
C ASP A 90 5.32 -1.66 -0.13
N PHE A 91 4.50 -0.84 0.54
CA PHE A 91 3.89 -1.18 1.82
C PHE A 91 2.98 -2.43 1.75
N THR A 92 2.43 -2.76 0.59
CA THR A 92 1.61 -3.97 0.39
C THR A 92 2.45 -5.24 0.35
N VAL A 93 3.78 -5.10 0.24
CA VAL A 93 4.76 -6.19 0.26
C VAL A 93 5.57 -6.14 1.56
N VAL A 94 6.35 -5.08 1.76
CA VAL A 94 7.35 -4.99 2.84
C VAL A 94 6.68 -4.90 4.21
N ARG A 95 5.84 -3.88 4.43
CA ARG A 95 5.11 -3.73 5.69
C ARG A 95 4.13 -4.88 5.93
N ALA A 96 3.50 -5.40 4.88
CA ALA A 96 2.58 -6.53 4.99
C ALA A 96 3.28 -7.83 5.44
N ALA A 97 4.58 -7.99 5.16
CA ALA A 97 5.36 -9.15 5.58
C ALA A 97 5.71 -9.11 7.07
N MET A 98 5.91 -7.92 7.64
CA MET A 98 6.33 -7.73 9.04
C MET A 98 5.53 -8.58 10.06
N PRO A 99 4.18 -8.49 10.15
CA PRO A 99 3.44 -9.28 11.13
C PRO A 99 3.48 -10.79 10.85
N LEU A 100 3.70 -11.21 9.60
CA LEU A 100 3.83 -12.62 9.23
C LEU A 100 5.17 -13.22 9.69
N ARG A 101 6.17 -12.34 9.89
CA ARG A 101 7.52 -12.63 10.40
C ARG A 101 7.66 -12.36 11.90
N GLY A 102 6.60 -11.91 12.56
CA GLY A 102 6.60 -11.59 14.00
C GLY A 102 7.16 -10.21 14.34
N GLU A 103 7.32 -9.35 13.34
CA GLU A 103 7.78 -7.98 13.47
C GLU A 103 6.59 -7.02 13.70
N ASN A 104 6.87 -5.81 14.19
CA ASN A 104 5.85 -4.79 14.44
C ASN A 104 5.63 -3.92 13.18
N PRO A 105 4.45 -3.96 12.51
CA PRO A 105 4.16 -3.15 11.32
C PRO A 105 3.99 -1.64 11.58
N PHE A 106 4.26 -1.21 12.82
CA PHE A 106 4.31 0.17 13.30
C PHE A 106 5.55 0.42 14.17
N GLY A 107 6.56 -0.47 14.08
CA GLY A 107 7.84 -0.35 14.78
C GLY A 107 8.83 0.56 14.05
N GLN A 108 10.10 0.54 14.48
CA GLN A 108 11.16 1.36 13.88
C GLN A 108 11.34 1.05 12.39
N GLU A 109 11.29 -0.23 12.01
CA GLU A 109 11.44 -0.69 10.63
C GLU A 109 10.34 -0.13 9.72
N PHE A 110 9.13 0.06 10.24
CA PHE A 110 8.05 0.73 9.50
C PHE A 110 8.37 2.22 9.29
N PHE A 111 8.88 2.91 10.30
CA PHE A 111 9.24 4.33 10.17
C PHE A 111 10.44 4.54 9.24
N ASP A 112 11.40 3.60 9.23
CA ASP A 112 12.53 3.62 8.30
C ASP A 112 12.04 3.44 6.85
N LEU A 113 11.15 2.46 6.61
CA LEU A 113 10.47 2.27 5.33
C LEU A 113 9.70 3.52 4.90
N TYR A 114 8.94 4.12 5.83
CA TYR A 114 8.16 5.32 5.57
C TYR A 114 9.05 6.53 5.24
N GLY A 115 10.18 6.68 5.93
CA GLY A 115 11.20 7.70 5.61
C GLY A 115 11.75 7.54 4.21
N ALA A 116 12.23 6.34 3.86
CA ALA A 116 12.76 6.03 2.54
C ALA A 116 11.72 6.23 1.42
N TYR A 117 10.47 5.82 1.68
CA TYR A 117 9.34 6.06 0.77
C TYR A 117 9.12 7.54 0.51
N ARG A 118 9.13 8.38 1.56
CA ARG A 118 8.98 9.83 1.41
C ARG A 118 10.14 10.46 0.66
N GLU A 119 11.37 10.07 0.98
CA GLU A 119 12.58 10.54 0.29
C GLU A 119 12.57 10.21 -1.21
N ALA A 120 12.00 9.05 -1.57
CA ALA A 120 11.81 8.64 -2.96
C ALA A 120 10.63 9.35 -3.68
N GLY A 121 9.98 10.33 -3.04
CA GLY A 121 8.85 11.07 -3.62
C GLY A 121 7.50 10.35 -3.48
N SER A 122 7.37 9.46 -2.50
CA SER A 122 6.13 8.72 -2.22
C SER A 122 5.61 7.88 -3.39
N PRO A 123 6.42 6.97 -3.97
CA PRO A 123 6.04 6.20 -5.15
C PRO A 123 4.83 5.29 -4.86
N TYR A 124 3.66 5.63 -5.40
CA TYR A 124 2.42 4.88 -5.18
C TYR A 124 1.79 4.42 -6.49
N HIS A 125 1.49 3.13 -6.59
CA HIS A 125 0.77 2.55 -7.72
C HIS A 125 -0.74 2.73 -7.54
N GLY A 126 -1.21 3.94 -7.82
CA GLY A 126 -2.60 4.36 -7.70
C GLY A 126 -2.73 5.87 -7.85
N ILE A 127 -3.84 6.45 -7.42
CA ILE A 127 -4.00 7.90 -7.36
C ILE A 127 -3.14 8.43 -6.20
N PRO A 128 -2.11 9.25 -6.46
CA PRO A 128 -1.30 9.83 -5.40
C PRO A 128 -2.14 10.81 -4.58
N ARG A 129 -2.03 10.71 -3.25
CA ARG A 129 -2.49 11.75 -2.34
C ARG A 129 -1.30 12.62 -1.98
N THR A 130 -1.15 13.73 -2.69
CA THR A 130 -0.17 14.74 -2.32
C THR A 130 -0.67 15.43 -1.05
N SER A 131 0.15 15.48 -0.01
CA SER A 131 -0.08 16.44 1.07
C SER A 131 -0.03 17.84 0.45
N ALA A 132 -1.06 18.66 0.68
CA ALA A 132 -1.08 20.06 0.26
C ALA A 132 0.01 20.88 0.97
#